data_AF-A0A662QCK2-F1
#
_entry.id   AF-A0A662QCK2-F1
#
_cell.length_a   1.000
_cell.length_b   1.000
_cell.length_c   1.000
_cell.angle_alpha   90.00
_cell.angle_beta   90.00
_cell.angle_gamma   90.00
#
_symmetry.space_group_name_H-M   'P 1'
#
loop_
_entity.id
_entity.type
_entity.pdbx_description
1 polymer ?
#
loop_
_entity_poly.entity_id
_entity_poly.type
_entity_poly.pdbx_seq_one_letter_code
_entity_poly.pdbx_strand_id
1 'polypeptide(L)' 'MPARERACRSCKFVTTKNKCENCGSTDLTQNFSGVIIVVDEERSEIAKELGLKKGAYAIRVA' A
#
# COMPACT_ATOMS: atom_id res chain seq x y z
N MET A 1 -12.90 -16.04 8.10
CA MET A 1 -12.76 -15.40 6.77
C MET A 1 -11.46 -14.61 6.80
N PRO A 2 -10.45 -14.90 5.96
CA PRO A 2 -9.19 -14.16 6.03
C PRO A 2 -9.46 -12.68 5.72
N ALA A 3 -8.86 -11.80 6.51
CA ALA A 3 -8.95 -10.35 6.32
C ALA A 3 -8.43 -10.03 4.90
N ARG A 4 -9.34 -9.65 3.99
CA ARG A 4 -8.96 -9.38 2.60
C ARG A 4 -8.18 -8.07 2.55
N GLU A 5 -6.90 -8.18 2.24
CA GLU A 5 -6.05 -7.04 1.93
C GLU A 5 -6.65 -6.24 0.76
N ARG A 6 -6.59 -4.92 0.88
CA ARG A 6 -7.09 -3.99 -0.14
C ARG A 6 -6.04 -2.95 -0.42
N ALA A 7 -5.79 -2.66 -1.68
CA ALA A 7 -4.93 -1.58 -2.09
C ALA A 7 -5.73 -0.30 -2.30
N CYS A 8 -5.20 0.82 -1.84
CA CYS A 8 -5.74 2.14 -2.13
C CYS A 8 -5.45 2.52 -3.57
N ARG A 9 -6.47 2.95 -4.33
CA ARG A 9 -6.25 3.40 -5.72
C ARG A 9 -5.46 4.69 -5.82
N SER A 10 -5.57 5.55 -4.80
CA SER A 10 -4.94 6.87 -4.81
C SER A 10 -3.45 6.83 -4.47
N CYS A 11 -3.05 6.02 -3.49
CA CYS A 11 -1.66 5.98 -3.00
C CYS A 11 -1.03 4.59 -3.01
N LYS A 12 -1.75 3.58 -3.54
CA LYS A 12 -1.33 2.17 -3.63
C LYS A 12 -1.04 1.46 -2.32
N PHE A 13 -1.26 2.11 -1.18
CA PHE A 13 -1.06 1.51 0.13
C PHE A 13 -2.03 0.33 0.35
N VAL A 14 -1.50 -0.79 0.80
CA VAL A 14 -2.26 -2.00 1.11
C VAL A 14 -2.64 -1.97 2.59
N THR A 15 -3.94 -2.00 2.85
CA THR A 15 -4.49 -2.03 4.21
C THR A 15 -5.58 -3.09 4.30
N THR A 16 -5.82 -3.59 5.50
CA THR A 16 -6.96 -4.45 5.83
C THR A 16 -8.14 -3.65 6.39
N LYS A 17 -7.96 -2.33 6.57
CA LYS A 17 -8.99 -1.42 7.08
C LYS A 17 -9.91 -0.94 5.96
N ASN A 18 -11.04 -0.34 6.35
CA ASN A 18 -11.99 0.28 5.43
C ASN A 18 -11.55 1.66 4.91
N LYS A 19 -10.49 2.23 5.47
CA LYS A 19 -9.94 3.54 5.11
C LYS A 19 -8.42 3.44 5.04
N CYS A 20 -7.83 4.06 4.02
CA CYS A 20 -6.39 4.14 3.88
C CYS A 20 -5.80 4.98 5.01
N GLU A 21 -4.87 4.41 5.76
CA GLU A 21 -4.13 5.11 6.83
C GLU A 21 -3.05 6.06 6.30
N ASN A 22 -2.63 5.90 5.04
CA ASN A 22 -1.62 6.75 4.44
C ASN A 22 -2.21 8.06 3.87
N CYS A 23 -3.33 7.98 3.13
CA CYS A 23 -3.93 9.16 2.48
C CYS A 23 -5.36 9.48 2.95
N GLY A 24 -5.98 8.64 3.77
CA GLY A 24 -7.36 8.84 4.22
C GLY A 24 -8.45 8.50 3.20
N SER A 25 -8.10 8.05 2.00
CA SER A 25 -9.08 7.64 0.98
C SER A 25 -9.83 6.37 1.40
N THR A 26 -11.11 6.29 1.04
CA THR A 26 -11.94 5.09 1.14
C THR A 26 -12.01 4.32 -0.18
N ASP A 27 -11.33 4.80 -1.23
CA ASP A 27 -11.26 4.14 -2.53
C ASP A 27 -10.22 3.02 -2.51
N LEU A 28 -10.69 1.84 -2.09
CA LEU A 28 -9.89 0.65 -1.87
C LEU A 28 -10.38 -0.49 -2.79
N THR A 29 -9.46 -1.18 -3.46
CA THR A 29 -9.74 -2.31 -4.34
C THR A 29 -9.07 -3.59 -3.84
N GLN A 30 -9.71 -4.73 -4.10
CA GLN A 30 -9.13 -6.06 -3.85
C GLN A 30 -8.35 -6.57 -5.07
N ASN A 31 -8.55 -5.94 -6.24
CA ASN A 31 -7.87 -6.31 -7.46
C ASN A 31 -6.59 -5.47 -7.59
N PHE A 32 -5.52 -5.99 -7.03
CA PHE A 32 -4.18 -5.43 -7.19
C PHE A 32 -3.17 -6.55 -7.41
N SER A 33 -2.01 -6.23 -7.95
CA SER A 33 -0.97 -7.21 -8.26
C SER A 33 0.42 -6.63 -8.03
N GLY A 34 1.31 -7.48 -7.52
CA GLY A 34 2.63 -7.09 -7.04
C GLY A 34 2.54 -6.33 -5.72
N VAL A 35 3.33 -6.75 -4.73
CA VAL A 35 3.39 -6.12 -3.41
C VAL A 35 4.84 -5.77 -3.09
N ILE A 36 5.05 -4.55 -2.63
CA ILE A 36 6.31 -4.05 -2.09
C ILE A 36 6.08 -3.85 -0.59
N ILE A 37 6.92 -4.45 0.24
CA ILE A 37 6.87 -4.27 1.68
C ILE A 37 8.10 -3.45 2.07
N VAL A 38 7.85 -2.21 2.48
CA VAL A 38 8.87 -1.33 3.02
C VAL A 38 8.97 -1.60 4.52
N VAL A 39 10.05 -2.26 4.93
CA VAL A 39 10.33 -2.56 6.35
C VAL A 39 10.94 -1.35 7.06
N ASP A 40 11.86 -0.68 6.36
CA ASP A 40 12.63 0.46 6.85
C ASP A 40 12.78 1.48 5.70
N GLU A 41 12.23 2.68 5.88
CA GLU A 41 12.25 3.76 4.88
C GLU A 41 13.62 4.45 4.79
N GLU A 42 14.41 4.45 5.87
CA GLU A 42 15.71 5.11 5.91
C GLU A 42 16.81 4.25 5.29
N ARG A 43 16.65 2.92 5.33
CA ARG A 43 17.62 1.98 4.75
C ARG A 43 17.27 1.52 3.34
N SER A 44 16.01 1.65 2.94
CA SER A 44 15.56 1.19 1.63
C SER A 44 15.73 2.27 0.55
N GLU A 45 16.63 2.04 -0.40
CA GLU A 45 16.79 2.91 -1.58
C GLU A 45 15.50 3.01 -2.40
N ILE A 46 14.78 1.90 -2.56
CA ILE A 46 13.50 1.83 -3.26
C ILE A 46 12.46 2.72 -2.56
N ALA A 47 12.43 2.70 -1.22
CA ALA A 47 11.50 3.53 -0.47
C ALA A 47 11.82 5.02 -0.61
N LYS A 48 13.11 5.39 -0.60
CA LYS A 48 13.55 6.77 -0.80
C LYS A 48 13.24 7.28 -2.21
N GLU A 49 13.54 6.48 -3.21
CA GLU A 49 13.31 6.84 -4.61
C GLU A 49 11.81 7.03 -4.91
N LEU A 50 10.97 6.17 -4.33
CA LEU A 50 9.52 6.22 -4.52
C LEU A 50 8.78 7.08 -3.47
N GLY A 51 9.49 7.67 -2.50
CA GLY A 51 8.89 8.42 -1.39
C GLY A 51 7.90 7.61 -0.55
N LEU A 52 8.14 6.30 -0.41
CA LEU A 52 7.26 5.38 0.33
C LEU A 52 7.65 5.35 1.80
N LYS A 53 6.63 5.33 2.67
CA LYS A 53 6.81 5.14 4.11
C LYS A 53 6.88 3.66 4.45
N LYS A 54 7.16 3.33 5.70
CA LYS A 54 6.99 1.96 6.20
C LYS A 54 5.57 1.43 5.94
N GLY A 55 5.45 0.28 5.28
CA GLY A 55 4.18 -0.36 4.98
C GLY A 55 4.17 -1.21 3.72
N ALA A 56 3.01 -1.78 3.40
CA ALA A 56 2.81 -2.57 2.20
C ALA A 56 2.17 -1.71 1.10
N TYR A 57 2.69 -1.80 -0.13
CA TYR A 57 2.22 -1.05 -1.29
C TYR A 57 2.03 -1.99 -2.48
N ALA A 58 0.97 -1.78 -3.23
CA ALA A 58 0.70 -2.50 -4.46
C ALA A 58 1.41 -1.84 -5.65
N ILE A 59 1.93 -2.64 -6.58
CA ILE A 59 2.58 -2.12 -7.79
C ILE A 59 1.53 -1.70 -8.81
N ARG A 60 0.59 -2.62 -9.09
CA ARG A 60 -0.54 -2.43 -9.98
C ARG A 60 -1.84 -2.47 -9.20
N VAL A 61 -2.70 -1.49 -9.43
CA VAL A 61 -4.01 -1.36 -8.78
C VAL A 61 -5.04 -1.17 -9.88
N ALA A 62 -6.10 -1.98 -9.89
CA ALA A 62 -7.18 -1.97 -10.88
C ALA A 62 -8.49 -1.40 -10.33
#